data_AF-A0A2V9G511-F1
#
_entry.id   AF-A0A2V9G511-F1
#
_cell.length_a   1.000
_cell.length_b   1.000
_cell.length_c   1.000
_cell.angle_alpha   90.00
_cell.angle_beta   90.00
_cell.angle_gamma   90.00
#
_symmetry.space_group_name_H-M   'P 1'
#
loop_
_entity.id
_entity.type
_entity.pdbx_description
1 polymer ?
#
loop_
_entity_poly.entity_id
_entity_poly.type
_entity_poly.pdbx_seq_one_letter_code
_entity_poly.pdbx_strand_id
1 'polypeptide(L)'
;MRKFNLALHPEKTRLLEFGPLAINNRQRRGEGKPETFSFLGFTHICVKKRSNGMYTVLRQTIRKRLQAKLNAVKAELQRRMHEPIPEQGKWLQAVVRGHLRYYGVPMNNPALALFRFQVGRLQNGRVLWNRMRRLITRWLPLPTVCHPYPLRRMGVIT
;
A
#
# COMPACT_ATOMS: atom_id res chain seq x y z
N MET A 1 -22.55 -22.48 4.84
CA MET A 1 -22.31 -21.73 6.10
C MET A 1 -23.14 -22.26 7.28
N ARG A 2 -24.43 -22.61 7.12
CA ARG A 2 -25.28 -23.14 8.21
C ARG A 2 -24.75 -24.42 8.87
N LYS A 3 -24.07 -25.30 8.12
CA LYS A 3 -23.35 -26.49 8.64
C LYS A 3 -22.27 -26.14 9.69
N PHE A 4 -21.76 -24.91 9.67
CA PHE A 4 -20.74 -24.40 10.58
C PHE A 4 -21.26 -23.31 11.53
N ASN A 5 -22.58 -23.10 11.60
CA ASN A 5 -23.21 -22.05 12.41
C ASN A 5 -22.67 -20.63 12.16
N LEU A 6 -22.23 -20.35 10.92
CA LEU A 6 -21.78 -19.02 10.50
C LEU A 6 -22.84 -18.34 9.61
N ALA A 7 -22.94 -17.01 9.72
CA ALA A 7 -23.77 -16.17 8.87
C ALA A 7 -22.91 -15.12 8.14
N LEU A 8 -23.29 -14.78 6.92
CA LEU A 8 -22.65 -13.71 6.16
C LEU A 8 -23.09 -12.36 6.72
N HIS A 9 -22.14 -11.46 6.94
CA HIS A 9 -22.46 -10.10 7.35
C HIS A 9 -22.94 -9.31 6.13
N PRO A 10 -24.17 -8.73 6.15
CA PRO A 10 -24.80 -8.13 4.98
C PRO A 10 -23.99 -6.95 4.44
N GLU A 11 -23.42 -6.11 5.31
CA GLU A 11 -22.63 -4.95 4.85
C GLU A 11 -21.22 -5.28 4.37
N LYS A 12 -20.62 -6.39 4.83
CA LYS A 12 -19.24 -6.77 4.48
C LYS A 12 -19.17 -7.63 3.23
N THR A 13 -20.32 -8.17 2.80
CA THR A 13 -20.42 -9.15 1.72
C THR A 13 -21.27 -8.58 0.61
N ARG A 14 -20.68 -8.39 -0.57
CA ARG A 14 -21.38 -7.92 -1.77
C ARG A 14 -20.82 -8.58 -3.01
N LEU A 15 -21.66 -8.79 -4.02
CA LEU A 15 -21.23 -9.20 -5.35
C LEU A 15 -20.76 -7.97 -6.12
N LEU A 16 -19.65 -8.11 -6.83
CA LEU A 16 -19.01 -7.03 -7.58
C LEU A 16 -18.66 -7.54 -8.97
N GLU A 17 -18.96 -6.75 -10.00
CA GLU A 17 -18.45 -7.01 -11.34
C GLU A 17 -16.95 -6.70 -11.36
N PHE A 18 -16.12 -7.75 -11.31
CA PHE A 18 -14.67 -7.64 -11.23
C PHE A 18 -14.01 -8.70 -12.12
N GLY A 19 -13.06 -8.28 -12.96
CA GLY A 19 -12.35 -9.18 -13.87
C GLY A 19 -12.03 -8.54 -15.23
N PRO A 20 -11.46 -9.31 -16.17
CA PRO A 20 -11.03 -8.81 -17.48
C PRO A 20 -12.13 -8.14 -18.30
N LEU A 21 -13.36 -8.65 -18.20
CA LEU A 21 -14.51 -8.16 -18.96
C LEU A 21 -15.25 -7.01 -18.27
N ALA A 22 -15.05 -6.80 -16.96
CA ALA A 22 -15.84 -5.87 -16.15
C ALA A 22 -15.83 -4.44 -16.72
N ILE A 23 -14.68 -3.95 -17.18
CA ILE A 23 -14.55 -2.61 -17.77
C ILE A 23 -15.34 -2.51 -19.08
N ASN A 24 -15.21 -3.50 -19.97
CA ASN A 24 -15.86 -3.48 -21.29
C ASN A 24 -17.37 -3.64 -21.17
N ASN A 25 -17.82 -4.54 -20.30
CA ASN A 25 -19.24 -4.79 -20.06
C ASN A 25 -19.94 -3.55 -19.51
N ARG A 26 -19.36 -2.88 -18.50
CA ARG A 26 -19.89 -1.61 -17.99
C ARG A 26 -19.92 -0.52 -19.05
N GLN A 27 -18.84 -0.36 -19.81
CA GLN A 27 -18.78 0.62 -20.89
C GLN A 27 -19.87 0.41 -21.95
N ARG A 28 -20.15 -0.84 -22.33
CA ARG A 28 -21.24 -1.17 -23.28
C ARG A 28 -22.62 -0.80 -22.73
N ARG A 29 -22.81 -0.88 -21.41
CA ARG A 29 -24.07 -0.50 -20.74
C ARG A 29 -24.14 1.00 -20.40
N GLY A 30 -23.14 1.79 -20.78
CA GLY A 30 -23.06 3.21 -20.39
C GLY A 30 -22.78 3.42 -18.90
N GLU A 31 -22.39 2.37 -18.19
CA GLU A 31 -22.04 2.43 -16.77
C GLU A 31 -20.60 2.94 -16.60
N GLY A 32 -20.34 3.65 -15.50
CA GLY A 32 -19.01 4.14 -15.15
C GLY A 32 -17.99 3.04 -14.83
N LYS A 33 -16.90 3.41 -14.15
CA LYS A 33 -15.85 2.44 -13.79
C LYS A 33 -16.41 1.29 -12.93
N PRO A 34 -15.85 0.06 -13.05
CA PRO A 34 -16.16 -1.03 -12.13
C PRO A 34 -15.90 -0.63 -10.67
N GLU A 35 -16.66 -1.22 -9.77
CA GLU A 35 -16.49 -1.01 -8.34
C GLU A 35 -15.15 -1.53 -7.82
N THR A 36 -14.75 -1.01 -6.66
CA THR A 36 -13.51 -1.39 -5.98
C THR A 36 -13.81 -2.10 -4.68
N PHE A 37 -12.85 -2.87 -4.19
CA PHE A 37 -12.95 -3.50 -2.87
C PHE A 37 -11.62 -3.50 -2.14
N SER A 38 -11.68 -3.53 -0.82
CA SER A 38 -10.52 -3.54 0.06
C SER A 38 -10.28 -4.95 0.60
N PHE A 39 -9.09 -5.50 0.39
CA PHE A 39 -8.70 -6.81 0.89
C PHE A 39 -7.20 -6.85 1.22
N LEU A 40 -6.83 -7.51 2.33
CA LEU A 40 -5.44 -7.66 2.80
C LEU A 40 -4.60 -6.37 2.77
N GLY A 41 -5.21 -5.23 3.12
CA GLY A 41 -4.49 -3.95 3.17
C GLY A 41 -4.41 -3.19 1.84
N PHE A 42 -4.98 -3.73 0.76
CA PHE A 42 -5.03 -3.09 -0.56
C PHE A 42 -6.46 -2.80 -1.03
N THR A 43 -6.64 -1.67 -1.70
CA THR A 43 -7.80 -1.44 -2.57
C THR A 43 -7.49 -2.05 -3.93
N HIS A 44 -8.33 -2.97 -4.37
CA HIS A 44 -8.25 -3.67 -5.65
C HIS A 44 -9.13 -2.97 -6.67
N ILE A 45 -8.55 -2.68 -7.83
CA ILE A 45 -9.17 -1.87 -8.88
C ILE A 45 -8.96 -2.56 -10.23
N CYS A 46 -10.04 -2.72 -11.00
CA CYS A 46 -9.93 -3.16 -12.39
C CYS A 46 -9.35 -2.02 -13.24
N VAL A 47 -8.22 -2.26 -13.90
CA VAL A 47 -7.62 -1.28 -14.82
C VAL A 47 -7.13 -1.96 -16.10
N LYS A 48 -6.97 -1.16 -17.16
CA LYS A 48 -6.23 -1.54 -18.37
C LYS A 48 -4.83 -0.93 -18.32
N LYS A 49 -3.81 -1.70 -18.67
CA LYS A 49 -2.43 -1.22 -18.76
C LYS A 49 -2.34 -0.19 -19.89
N ARG A 50 -1.66 0.93 -19.64
CA ARG A 50 -1.38 1.94 -20.68
C ARG A 50 -0.51 1.39 -21.81
N SER A 51 0.38 0.44 -21.51
CA SER A 51 1.36 -0.08 -22.47
C SER A 51 0.77 -0.94 -23.59
N ASN A 52 -0.28 -1.72 -23.30
CA ASN A 52 -0.82 -2.70 -24.26
C ASN A 52 -2.34 -2.91 -24.15
N GLY A 53 -3.04 -2.08 -23.36
CA GLY A 53 -4.49 -2.17 -23.18
C GLY A 53 -4.97 -3.39 -22.38
N MET A 54 -4.08 -4.33 -22.01
CA MET A 54 -4.47 -5.55 -21.31
C MET A 54 -4.99 -5.28 -19.91
N TYR A 55 -5.93 -6.10 -19.48
CA TYR A 55 -6.45 -6.08 -18.12
C TYR A 55 -5.35 -6.36 -17.08
N THR A 56 -5.43 -5.66 -15.96
CA THR A 56 -4.69 -6.02 -14.74
C THR A 56 -5.44 -5.55 -13.51
N VAL A 57 -5.17 -6.20 -12.39
CA VAL A 57 -5.62 -5.75 -11.08
C VAL A 57 -4.61 -4.76 -10.52
N LEU A 58 -5.01 -3.50 -10.39
CA LEU A 58 -4.26 -2.49 -9.65
C LEU A 58 -4.51 -2.68 -8.15
N ARG A 59 -3.43 -2.65 -7.37
CA ARG A 59 -3.47 -2.75 -5.91
C ARG A 59 -2.87 -1.49 -5.30
N GLN A 60 -3.69 -0.70 -4.62
CA GLN A 60 -3.23 0.49 -3.91
C GLN A 60 -3.28 0.28 -2.41
N THR A 61 -2.29 0.77 -1.66
CA THR A 61 -2.35 0.73 -0.19
C THR A 61 -3.59 1.46 0.32
N ILE A 62 -4.37 0.82 1.18
CA ILE A 62 -5.53 1.46 1.80
C ILE A 62 -5.07 2.67 2.63
N ARG A 63 -5.62 3.86 2.37
CA ARG A 63 -5.29 5.10 3.09
C ARG A 63 -5.38 4.96 4.59
N LYS A 64 -6.42 4.29 5.11
CA LYS A 64 -6.60 3.99 6.54
C LYS A 64 -5.43 3.19 7.13
N ARG A 65 -4.89 2.21 6.39
CA ARG A 65 -3.75 1.38 6.83
C ARG A 65 -2.45 2.18 6.81
N LEU A 66 -2.26 3.01 5.79
CA LEU A 66 -1.13 3.94 5.72
C LEU A 66 -1.13 4.89 6.92
N GLN A 67 -2.26 5.55 7.19
CA GLN A 67 -2.39 6.48 8.31
C GLN A 67 -2.19 5.80 9.66
N ALA A 68 -2.80 4.62 9.87
CA ALA A 68 -2.63 3.86 11.10
C ALA A 68 -1.15 3.50 11.34
N LYS A 69 -0.41 3.10 10.29
CA LYS A 69 1.01 2.79 10.42
C LYS A 69 1.85 4.04 10.72
N LEU A 70 1.57 5.17 10.08
CA LEU A 70 2.25 6.44 10.37
C LEU A 70 2.00 6.90 11.82
N ASN A 71 0.77 6.79 12.31
CA ASN A 71 0.44 7.12 13.70
C ASN A 71 1.18 6.21 14.69
N ALA A 72 1.24 4.90 14.40
CA ALA A 72 2.01 3.96 15.22
C ALA A 72 3.52 4.30 15.24
N VAL A 73 4.09 4.67 14.08
CA VAL A 73 5.50 5.10 13.99
C VAL A 73 5.72 6.39 14.79
N LYS A 74 4.81 7.36 14.69
CA LYS A 74 4.89 8.60 15.46
C LYS A 74 4.87 8.35 16.97
N ALA A 75 3.94 7.52 17.44
CA ALA A 75 3.83 7.18 18.86
C ALA A 75 5.10 6.48 19.37
N GLU A 76 5.66 5.56 18.59
CA GLU A 76 6.89 4.87 18.97
C GLU A 76 8.12 5.80 18.94
N LEU A 77 8.20 6.72 17.96
CA LEU A 77 9.25 7.76 17.96
C LEU A 77 9.17 8.67 19.20
N GLN A 78 7.98 8.98 19.69
CA GLN A 78 7.82 9.75 20.93
C GLN A 78 8.36 8.99 22.15
N ARG A 79 8.15 7.67 22.22
CA ARG A 79 8.71 6.82 23.29
C ARG A 79 10.24 6.73 23.20
N ARG A 80 10.78 6.71 21.98
CA ARG A 80 12.22 6.61 21.68
C ARG A 80 12.94 7.95 21.66
N MET A 81 12.29 9.04 22.10
CA MET A 81 12.82 10.40 21.99
C MET A 81 14.23 10.58 22.56
N HIS A 82 14.53 9.88 23.66
CA HIS A 82 15.81 9.96 24.36
C HIS A 82 16.84 8.92 23.88
N GLU A 83 16.46 8.02 22.96
CA GLU A 83 17.39 7.04 22.39
C GLU A 83 18.40 7.72 21.44
N PRO A 84 19.62 7.20 21.32
CA PRO A 84 20.59 7.69 20.35
C PRO A 84 20.06 7.67 18.91
N ILE A 85 20.39 8.71 18.13
CA ILE A 85 19.98 8.83 16.72
C ILE A 85 20.30 7.58 15.87
N PRO A 86 21.46 6.91 16.02
CA PRO A 86 21.75 5.69 15.27
C PRO A 86 20.76 4.54 15.54
N GLU A 87 20.32 4.37 16.78
CA GLU A 87 19.38 3.29 17.14
C GLU A 87 17.97 3.59 16.61
N GLN A 88 17.52 4.84 16.73
CA GLN A 88 16.28 5.28 16.08
C GLN A 88 16.34 5.07 14.55
N GLY A 89 17.49 5.37 13.93
CA GLY A 89 17.73 5.18 12.50
C GLY A 89 17.65 3.72 12.06
N LYS A 90 18.28 2.79 12.79
CA LYS A 90 18.21 1.34 12.54
C LYS A 90 16.77 0.82 12.66
N TRP A 91 16.06 1.24 13.70
CA TRP A 91 14.66 0.86 13.90
C TRP A 91 13.76 1.39 12.76
N LEU A 92 13.90 2.67 12.40
CA LEU A 92 13.16 3.26 11.28
C LEU A 92 13.46 2.55 9.95
N GLN A 93 14.72 2.18 9.72
CA GLN A 93 15.11 1.39 8.55
C GLN A 93 14.35 0.06 8.50
N ALA A 94 14.28 -0.68 9.61
CA ALA A 94 13.55 -1.95 9.69
C ALA A 94 12.05 -1.77 9.43
N VAL A 95 11.44 -0.73 10.02
CA VAL A 95 10.02 -0.40 9.81
C VAL A 95 9.72 -0.08 8.36
N VAL A 96 10.50 0.80 7.74
CA VAL A 96 10.31 1.19 6.34
C VAL A 96 10.56 -0.01 5.43
N ARG A 97 11.63 -0.78 5.65
CA ARG A 97 11.91 -1.99 4.89
C ARG A 97 10.76 -3.00 4.95
N GLY A 98 10.17 -3.22 6.13
CA GLY A 98 9.01 -4.09 6.29
C GLY A 98 7.78 -3.58 5.53
N HIS A 99 7.51 -2.28 5.60
CA HIS A 99 6.40 -1.67 4.86
C HIS A 99 6.58 -1.79 3.33
N LEU A 100 7.78 -1.48 2.83
CA LEU A 100 8.11 -1.61 1.42
C LEU A 100 8.01 -3.07 0.96
N ARG A 101 8.48 -4.03 1.76
CA ARG A 101 8.36 -5.46 1.42
C ARG A 101 6.91 -5.91 1.30
N TYR A 102 5.99 -5.41 2.11
CA TYR A 102 4.58 -5.81 2.02
C TYR A 102 3.85 -5.09 0.88
N TYR A 103 3.98 -3.76 0.82
CA TYR A 103 3.22 -2.91 -0.10
C TYR A 103 3.93 -2.67 -1.45
N GLY A 104 5.15 -3.19 -1.62
CA GLY A 104 6.00 -3.10 -2.81
C GLY A 104 5.46 -3.87 -4.00
N VAL A 105 4.28 -3.48 -4.49
CA VAL A 105 3.61 -4.07 -5.66
C VAL A 105 3.64 -3.08 -6.83
N PRO A 106 3.49 -3.54 -8.08
CA PRO A 106 3.55 -2.65 -9.23
C PRO A 106 2.49 -1.56 -9.14
N MET A 107 2.82 -0.37 -9.63
CA MET A 107 1.94 0.82 -9.65
C MET A 107 1.55 1.38 -8.27
N ASN A 108 2.10 0.87 -7.16
CA ASN A 108 1.87 1.41 -5.81
C ASN A 108 3.00 2.33 -5.31
N ASN A 109 4.00 2.63 -6.15
CA ASN A 109 5.14 3.50 -5.82
C ASN A 109 4.77 4.85 -5.19
N PRO A 110 3.71 5.56 -5.64
CA PRO A 110 3.32 6.82 -5.00
C PRO A 110 3.01 6.67 -3.51
N ALA A 111 2.32 5.60 -3.10
CA ALA A 111 2.00 5.35 -1.69
C ALA A 111 3.25 5.00 -0.87
N LEU A 112 4.19 4.25 -1.46
CA LEU A 112 5.46 3.91 -0.81
C LEU A 112 6.36 5.13 -0.62
N ALA A 113 6.47 5.98 -1.64
CA ALA A 113 7.20 7.23 -1.58
C ALA A 113 6.60 8.18 -0.54
N LEU A 114 5.27 8.30 -0.51
CA LEU A 114 4.56 9.07 0.50
C LEU A 114 4.85 8.54 1.92
N PHE A 115 4.78 7.23 2.14
CA PHE A 115 5.09 6.64 3.44
C PHE A 115 6.51 6.99 3.89
N ARG A 116 7.51 6.75 3.03
CA ARG A 116 8.91 7.06 3.31
C ARG A 116 9.12 8.54 3.63
N PHE A 117 8.51 9.42 2.85
CA PHE A 117 8.59 10.86 3.04
C PHE A 117 7.99 11.28 4.39
N GLN A 118 6.79 10.78 4.72
CA GLN A 118 6.12 11.11 5.97
C GLN A 118 6.90 10.57 7.19
N VAL A 119 7.45 9.35 7.12
CA VAL A 119 8.32 8.82 8.17
C VAL A 119 9.55 9.71 8.39
N GLY A 120 10.19 10.17 7.31
CA GLY A 120 11.30 11.12 7.40
C GLY A 120 10.89 12.44 8.06
N ARG A 121 9.69 12.96 7.75
CA ARG A 121 9.16 14.18 8.38
C ARG A 121 8.86 14.00 9.87
N LEU A 122 8.41 12.82 10.31
CA LEU A 122 8.13 12.54 11.72
C LEU A 122 9.38 12.59 12.60
N GLN A 123 10.57 12.35 12.03
CA GLN A 123 11.84 12.49 12.75
C GLN A 123 12.25 13.96 12.96
N ASN A 124 11.51 14.94 12.42
CA ASN A 124 11.92 16.35 12.46
C ASN A 124 11.61 17.01 13.81
N GLY A 125 12.52 16.85 14.77
CA GLY A 125 12.49 17.48 16.08
C GLY A 125 13.15 18.87 16.16
N ARG A 126 13.17 19.66 15.06
CA ARG A 126 13.90 20.95 14.86
C ARG A 126 15.25 20.85 14.13
N VAL A 127 15.44 19.82 13.30
CA VAL A 127 16.67 19.65 12.52
C VAL A 127 16.55 20.39 11.18
N LEU A 128 17.60 21.11 10.77
CA LEU A 128 17.66 21.72 9.44
C LEU A 128 17.35 20.69 8.35
N TRP A 129 16.50 21.05 7.38
CA TRP A 129 16.04 20.11 6.34
C TRP A 129 17.18 19.44 5.57
N ASN A 130 18.31 20.14 5.36
CA ASN A 130 19.50 19.57 4.73
C ASN A 130 20.13 18.41 5.54
N ARG A 131 20.14 18.53 6.88
CA ARG A 131 20.59 17.43 7.77
C ARG A 131 19.54 16.31 7.80
N MET A 132 18.25 16.65 7.80
CA MET A 132 17.18 15.66 7.69
C MET A 132 17.27 14.84 6.40
N ARG A 133 17.49 15.49 5.25
CA ARG A 133 17.67 14.80 3.95
C ARG A 133 18.81 13.78 4.01
N ARG A 134 19.93 14.13 4.65
CA ARG A 134 21.06 13.19 4.87
C ARG A 134 20.66 11.99 5.73
N LEU A 135 19.90 12.20 6.81
CA LEU A 135 19.40 11.12 7.66
C LEU A 135 18.41 10.21 6.92
N ILE A 136 17.47 10.79 6.18
CA ILE A 136 16.51 10.04 5.36
C ILE A 136 17.25 9.21 4.32
N THR A 137 18.22 9.78 3.61
CA THR A 137 19.03 9.05 2.61
C THR A 137 19.87 7.95 3.25
N ARG A 138 20.45 8.20 4.43
CA ARG A 138 21.29 7.23 5.15
C ARG A 138 20.50 6.03 5.66
N TRP A 139 19.34 6.27 6.27
CA TRP A 139 18.62 5.23 7.01
C TRP A 139 17.42 4.65 6.27
N LEU A 140 16.66 5.47 5.53
CA LEU A 140 15.39 5.04 4.95
C LEU A 140 15.58 4.50 3.53
N PRO A 141 15.36 3.19 3.30
CA PRO A 141 15.56 2.58 1.99
C PRO A 141 14.62 3.21 0.96
N LEU A 142 15.06 3.24 -0.30
CA LEU A 142 14.25 3.75 -1.40
C LEU A 142 13.07 2.81 -1.68
N PRO A 143 11.90 3.35 -2.09
CA PRO A 143 10.78 2.54 -2.53
C PRO A 143 11.18 1.66 -3.72
N THR A 144 10.99 0.36 -3.59
CA THR A 144 11.21 -0.59 -4.68
C THR A 144 9.98 -1.49 -4.84
N VAL A 145 9.75 -1.95 -6.07
CA VAL A 145 8.74 -2.97 -6.35
C VAL A 145 9.36 -4.31 -5.94
N CYS A 146 8.89 -4.88 -4.83
CA CYS A 146 9.37 -6.16 -4.31
C CYS A 146 8.62 -7.37 -4.90
N HIS A 147 7.40 -7.16 -5.40
CA HIS A 147 6.53 -8.21 -5.90
C HIS A 147 6.17 -7.95 -7.37
N PRO A 148 6.24 -8.96 -8.25
CA PRO A 148 5.78 -8.80 -9.62
C PRO A 148 4.25 -8.68 -9.69
N TYR A 149 3.74 -8.42 -10.90
CA TYR A 149 2.30 -8.37 -11.16
C TYR A 149 1.62 -9.68 -10.72
N PRO A 150 0.35 -9.62 -10.25
CA PRO A 150 -0.40 -10.81 -9.85
C PRO A 150 -0.37 -11.93 -10.89
N LEU A 151 -0.51 -11.59 -12.18
CA LEU A 151 -0.45 -12.55 -13.29
C LEU A 151 0.85 -13.37 -13.31
N ARG A 152 2.00 -12.73 -13.03
CA ARG A 152 3.30 -13.43 -12.95
C ARG A 152 3.51 -14.12 -11.60
N ARG A 153 3.01 -13.53 -10.52
CA ARG A 153 3.24 -14.01 -9.14
C ARG A 153 2.40 -15.24 -8.81
N MET A 154 1.14 -15.27 -9.26
CA MET A 154 0.15 -16.27 -8.88
C MET A 154 -0.07 -17.31 -9.99
N GLY A 155 0.53 -17.13 -11.18
CA GLY A 155 0.39 -18.05 -12.30
C GLY A 155 -1.03 -18.18 -12.86
N VAL A 156 -1.96 -17.30 -12.46
CA VAL A 156 -3.35 -17.35 -12.92
C VAL A 156 -3.41 -16.72 -14.31
N ILE A 157 -3.33 -17.58 -15.33
CA ILE A 157 -3.69 -17.24 -16.70
C ILE A 157 -5.22 -17.26 -16.74
N THR A 158 -5.83 -16.09 -16.84
CA THR A 158 -7.26 -15.93 -17.14
C THR A 158 -7.50 -16.04 -18.64
#